data_AF-A0A2L2YZ42-F1
#
_entry.id   AF-A0A2L2YZ42-F1
#
_cell.length_a   1.000
_cell.length_b   1.000
_cell.length_c   1.000
_cell.angle_alpha   90.00
_cell.angle_beta   90.00
_cell.angle_gamma   90.00
#
_symmetry.space_group_name_H-M   'P 1'
#
loop_
_entity.id
_entity.type
_entity.pdbx_description
1 polymer ?
#
loop_
_entity_poly.entity_id
_entity_poly.type
_entity_poly.pdbx_seq_one_letter_code
_entity_poly.pdbx_strand_id
1 'polypeptide(L)'
;RNFSRTKNFLSIRHNCYIYHTEDWKPKGCTMYLPLREDIMINTQNIEQISFENDQFFLADEKGNYVGAKPGNAVHFWRFDGSMRKLYISRSILFLKDQDYQDLQVQLDNL
;
A
#
# COMPACT_ATOMS: atom_id res chain seq x y z
N ARG A 1 -27.67 -2.96 -21.47
CA ARG A 1 -26.87 -1.99 -20.69
C ARG A 1 -26.06 -2.78 -19.68
N ASN A 2 -24.77 -3.00 -19.93
CA ASN A 2 -23.89 -3.65 -18.95
C ASN A 2 -23.56 -2.61 -17.88
N PHE A 3 -24.06 -2.80 -16.66
CA PHE A 3 -23.59 -2.06 -15.50
C PHE A 3 -22.20 -2.61 -15.15
N SER A 4 -21.15 -2.00 -15.68
CA SER A 4 -19.82 -2.17 -15.07
C SER A 4 -19.92 -1.56 -13.68
N ARG A 5 -19.95 -2.41 -12.65
CA ARG A 5 -19.81 -1.97 -11.26
C ARG A 5 -18.34 -1.64 -11.09
N THR A 6 -17.95 -0.41 -11.43
CA THR A 6 -16.62 0.14 -11.12
C THR A 6 -16.42 -0.06 -9.62
N LYS A 7 -15.49 -0.94 -9.24
CA LYS A 7 -15.24 -1.20 -7.82
C LYS A 7 -14.50 0.01 -7.30
N ASN A 8 -15.04 0.68 -6.30
CA ASN A 8 -14.43 1.87 -5.69
C ASN A 8 -13.53 1.53 -4.50
N PHE A 9 -13.41 0.23 -4.17
CA PHE A 9 -12.70 -0.23 -3.00
C PHE A 9 -11.79 -1.39 -3.36
N LEU A 10 -10.54 -1.27 -2.93
CA LEU A 10 -9.55 -2.32 -2.95
C LEU A 10 -9.54 -3.02 -1.59
N SER A 11 -9.75 -4.34 -1.56
CA SER A 11 -9.76 -5.09 -0.30
C SER A 11 -8.42 -5.78 -0.09
N ILE A 12 -7.80 -5.55 1.06
CA ILE A 12 -6.53 -6.17 1.44
C ILE A 12 -6.77 -6.95 2.73
N ARG A 13 -6.63 -8.26 2.65
CA ARG A 13 -6.67 -9.14 3.82
C ARG A 13 -5.33 -9.07 4.53
N HIS A 14 -5.35 -8.90 5.85
CA HIS A 14 -4.11 -8.92 6.63
C HIS A 14 -3.54 -10.34 6.73
N ASN A 15 -2.21 -10.42 6.82
CA ASN A 15 -1.48 -11.62 7.19
C ASN A 15 -0.07 -11.24 7.67
N CYS A 16 0.73 -12.22 8.13
CA CYS A 16 2.08 -11.98 8.67
C CYS A 16 3.15 -11.56 7.63
N TYR A 17 2.77 -11.44 6.36
CA TYR A 17 3.61 -11.04 5.22
C TYR A 17 3.16 -9.73 4.58
N ILE A 18 2.15 -9.05 5.15
CA ILE A 18 1.67 -7.76 4.67
C ILE A 18 1.94 -6.69 5.71
N TYR A 19 2.53 -5.60 5.26
CA TYR A 19 2.87 -4.45 6.08
C TYR A 19 2.32 -3.19 5.43
N HIS A 20 2.26 -2.10 6.19
CA HIS A 20 1.82 -0.82 5.69
C HIS A 20 2.52 0.35 6.36
N THR A 21 2.39 1.51 5.76
CA THR A 21 2.76 2.79 6.37
C THR A 21 1.86 3.91 5.85
N GLU A 22 1.59 4.87 6.71
CA GLU A 22 0.93 6.14 6.37
C GLU A 22 1.87 7.34 6.61
N ASP A 23 3.08 7.09 7.14
CA ASP A 23 4.16 8.05 7.35
C ASP A 23 5.30 7.78 6.37
N TRP A 24 4.97 7.79 5.06
CA TRP A 24 5.95 7.56 4.02
C TRP A 24 6.98 8.70 3.98
N LYS A 25 8.26 8.31 3.97
CA LYS A 25 9.41 9.22 3.92
C LYS A 25 10.28 8.90 2.71
N PRO A 26 10.72 9.92 1.96
CA PRO A 26 11.61 9.71 0.84
C PRO A 26 12.98 9.19 1.32
N LYS A 27 13.75 8.61 0.38
CA LYS A 27 15.14 8.15 0.60
C LYS A 27 15.27 6.95 1.56
N GLY A 28 14.30 6.05 1.55
CA GLY A 28 14.40 4.78 2.27
C GLY A 28 14.24 4.88 3.79
N CYS A 29 13.88 6.04 4.36
CA CYS A 29 13.65 6.16 5.81
C CYS A 29 12.25 5.72 6.26
N THR A 30 11.48 5.07 5.37
CA THR A 30 10.12 4.62 5.66
C THR A 30 10.18 3.31 6.44
N MET A 31 9.52 3.27 7.59
CA MET A 31 9.27 2.01 8.30
C MET A 31 7.87 1.50 8.01
N TYR A 32 7.77 0.21 7.72
CA TYR A 32 6.54 -0.50 7.49
C TYR A 32 6.16 -1.30 8.73
N LEU A 33 4.94 -1.10 9.20
CA LEU A 33 4.35 -1.78 10.35
C LEU A 33 3.51 -2.98 9.88
N PRO A 34 3.40 -4.08 10.64
CA PRO A 34 2.57 -5.21 10.26
C PRO A 34 1.11 -4.75 10.09
N LEU A 35 0.47 -5.15 8.98
CA LEU A 35 -0.96 -4.93 8.82
C LEU A 35 -1.70 -5.91 9.73
N ARG A 36 -2.51 -5.40 10.66
CA ARG A 36 -3.16 -6.23 11.70
C ARG A 36 -4.62 -6.54 11.47
N GLU A 37 -5.24 -5.82 10.54
CA GLU A 37 -6.65 -5.94 10.25
C GLU A 37 -6.87 -5.85 8.74
N ASP A 38 -7.92 -6.51 8.28
CA ASP A 38 -8.36 -6.37 6.90
C ASP A 38 -8.74 -4.91 6.65
N ILE A 39 -8.29 -4.36 5.54
CA ILE A 39 -8.57 -2.97 5.18
C ILE A 39 -9.25 -2.90 3.81
N MET A 40 -10.05 -1.85 3.65
CA MET A 40 -10.58 -1.44 2.36
C MET A 40 -10.05 -0.05 2.03
N ILE A 41 -9.33 0.07 0.92
CA ILE A 41 -8.84 1.35 0.42
C ILE A 41 -9.85 1.88 -0.57
N ASN A 42 -10.45 3.03 -0.26
CA ASN A 42 -11.29 3.77 -1.21
C ASN A 42 -10.40 4.36 -2.31
N THR A 43 -10.59 3.92 -3.55
CA THR A 43 -9.80 4.33 -4.73
C THR A 43 -10.34 5.59 -5.41
N GLN A 44 -11.53 6.09 -5.02
CA GLN A 44 -12.13 7.29 -5.63
C GLN A 44 -11.31 8.57 -5.40
N ASN A 45 -10.61 8.64 -4.28
CA ASN A 45 -9.77 9.79 -3.90
C ASN A 45 -8.29 9.44 -4.01
N ILE A 46 -7.93 8.49 -4.88
CA ILE A 46 -6.55 8.12 -5.17
C ILE A 46 -6.25 8.61 -6.58
N GLU A 47 -5.30 9.54 -6.69
CA GLU A 47 -5.01 10.22 -7.95
C GLU A 47 -4.04 9.43 -8.80
N GLN A 48 -3.20 8.64 -8.13
CA GLN A 48 -2.24 7.78 -8.78
C GLN A 48 -1.92 6.58 -7.89
N ILE A 49 -1.64 5.44 -8.53
CA ILE A 49 -1.06 4.27 -7.89
C ILE A 49 0.31 4.04 -8.53
N SER A 50 1.33 3.77 -7.72
CA SER A 50 2.65 3.37 -8.24
C SER A 50 3.19 2.15 -7.49
N PHE A 51 4.15 1.49 -8.10
CA PHE A 51 4.69 0.22 -7.63
C PHE A 51 6.20 0.35 -7.44
N GLU A 52 6.74 -0.36 -6.44
CA GLU A 52 8.17 -0.39 -6.14
C GLU A 52 8.56 -1.80 -5.69
N ASN A 53 9.68 -2.30 -6.21
CA ASN A 53 10.29 -3.55 -5.78
C ASN A 53 11.71 -3.23 -5.29
N ASP A 54 11.92 -3.37 -3.97
CA ASP A 54 13.19 -3.04 -3.31
C ASP A 54 13.27 -3.74 -1.94
N GLN A 55 14.27 -3.38 -1.13
CA GLN A 55 14.35 -3.70 0.29
C GLN A 55 13.69 -2.62 1.15
N PHE A 56 12.81 -3.06 2.06
CA PHE A 56 12.04 -2.18 2.92
C PHE A 56 12.33 -2.44 4.39
N PHE A 57 12.41 -1.38 5.19
CA PHE A 57 12.58 -1.48 6.62
C PHE A 57 11.26 -1.80 7.31
N LEU A 58 11.30 -2.83 8.15
CA LEU A 58 10.17 -3.31 8.91
C LEU A 58 10.31 -2.89 10.36
N ALA A 59 9.18 -2.57 10.96
CA ALA A 59 9.04 -2.40 12.39
C ALA A 59 8.18 -3.52 12.98
N ASP A 60 8.33 -3.77 14.28
CA ASP A 60 7.38 -4.55 15.05
C ASP A 60 6.11 -3.74 15.33
N GLU A 61 5.21 -4.36 16.06
CA GLU A 61 3.96 -3.77 16.51
C GLU A 61 4.09 -2.51 17.38
N LYS A 62 5.25 -2.31 17.99
CA LYS A 62 5.54 -1.16 18.85
C LYS A 62 6.32 -0.08 18.11
N GLY A 63 6.60 -0.28 16.82
CA GLY A 63 7.41 0.63 16.00
C GLY A 63 8.92 0.43 16.16
N ASN A 64 9.38 -0.63 16.83
CA ASN A 64 10.80 -0.93 16.91
C ASN A 64 11.28 -1.56 15.61
N TYR A 65 12.43 -1.14 15.11
CA TYR A 65 13.03 -1.73 13.92
C TYR A 65 13.32 -3.23 14.12
N VAL A 66 12.90 -4.07 13.16
CA VAL A 66 13.12 -5.52 13.18
C VAL A 66 13.99 -6.05 12.04
N GLY A 67 14.28 -5.24 11.03
CA GLY A 67 15.11 -5.62 9.90
C GLY A 67 14.66 -5.03 8.57
N ALA A 68 15.42 -5.33 7.52
CA ALA A 68 15.06 -5.04 6.14
C ALA A 68 14.67 -6.33 5.42
N LYS A 69 13.64 -6.29 4.59
CA LYS A 69 13.25 -7.43 3.73
C LYS A 69 12.93 -6.97 2.30
N PRO A 70 13.28 -7.77 1.28
CA PRO A 70 12.81 -7.53 -0.06
C PRO A 70 11.29 -7.72 -0.15
N GLY A 71 10.63 -6.95 -1.01
CA GLY A 71 9.20 -7.11 -1.26
C GLY A 71 8.69 -6.19 -2.36
N ASN A 72 7.36 -6.17 -2.53
CA ASN A 72 6.67 -5.32 -3.48
C ASN A 72 5.78 -4.31 -2.73
N ALA A 73 6.04 -3.02 -2.90
CA ALA A 73 5.23 -1.96 -2.32
C ALA A 73 4.26 -1.36 -3.36
N VAL A 74 3.04 -1.08 -2.92
CA VAL A 74 2.02 -0.36 -3.68
C VAL A 74 1.73 0.95 -2.97
N HIS A 75 2.04 2.04 -3.66
CA HIS A 75 1.91 3.40 -3.17
C HIS A 75 0.62 4.03 -3.67
N PHE A 76 -0.21 4.51 -2.75
CA PHE A 76 -1.48 5.17 -3.03
C PHE A 76 -1.31 6.67 -2.87
N TRP A 77 -1.31 7.40 -3.99
CA TRP A 77 -1.04 8.83 -4.02
C TRP A 77 -2.32 9.64 -3.94
N ARG A 78 -2.28 10.72 -3.16
CA ARG A 78 -3.33 11.73 -3.08
C ARG A 78 -2.78 13.09 -3.41
N PHE A 79 -3.62 13.96 -3.95
CA PHE A 79 -3.27 15.36 -4.12
C PHE A 79 -3.56 16.15 -2.84
N ASP A 80 -2.55 16.85 -2.33
CA ASP A 80 -2.72 17.85 -1.28
C ASP A 80 -2.95 19.21 -1.94
N GLY A 81 -4.17 19.73 -1.86
CA GLY A 81 -4.55 21.04 -2.41
C GLY A 81 -3.85 22.23 -1.75
N SER A 82 -3.45 22.10 -0.49
CA SER A 82 -2.74 23.15 0.26
C SER A 82 -1.29 23.23 -0.19
N MET A 83 -0.62 22.08 -0.25
CA MET A 83 0.79 22.01 -0.68
C MET A 83 0.95 21.95 -2.21
N ARG A 84 -0.15 21.82 -2.96
CA ARG A 84 -0.21 21.68 -4.42
C ARG A 84 0.72 20.58 -4.97
N LYS A 85 0.77 19.45 -4.27
CA LYS A 85 1.63 18.32 -4.65
C LYS A 85 0.96 16.98 -4.39
N LEU A 86 1.41 15.96 -5.10
CA LEU A 86 1.09 14.58 -4.78
C LEU A 86 1.92 14.10 -3.58
N TYR A 87 1.32 13.27 -2.74
CA TYR A 87 2.00 12.56 -1.66
C TYR A 87 1.48 11.13 -1.55
N ILE A 88 2.31 10.23 -1.04
CA ILE A 88 1.91 8.86 -0.73
C ILE A 88 1.10 8.91 0.56
N SER A 89 -0.21 8.72 0.43
CA SER A 89 -1.14 8.71 1.57
C SER A 89 -1.10 7.40 2.34
N ARG A 90 -0.80 6.30 1.64
CA ARG A 90 -0.60 4.99 2.20
C ARG A 90 0.29 4.18 1.28
N SER A 91 1.15 3.36 1.85
CA SER A 91 1.85 2.33 1.11
C SER A 91 1.60 0.97 1.76
N ILE A 92 1.37 -0.04 0.93
CA ILE A 92 1.17 -1.43 1.35
C ILE A 92 2.32 -2.26 0.79
N LEU A 93 3.03 -2.94 1.67
CA LEU A 93 4.16 -3.79 1.34
C LEU A 93 3.74 -5.27 1.43
N PHE A 94 4.02 -6.00 0.37
CA PHE A 94 3.79 -7.43 0.24
C PHE A 94 5.14 -8.16 0.22
N LEU A 95 5.35 -9.04 1.19
CA LEU A 95 6.55 -9.89 1.25
C LEU A 95 6.36 -11.24 0.51
N LYS A 96 5.14 -11.54 0.08
CA LYS A 96 4.80 -12.70 -0.74
C LYS A 96 4.25 -12.25 -2.09
N ASP A 97 4.80 -12.81 -3.16
CA ASP A 97 4.37 -12.48 -4.52
C ASP A 97 2.91 -12.82 -4.76
N GLN A 98 2.38 -13.92 -4.20
CA GLN A 98 0.98 -14.27 -4.38
C GLN A 98 0.03 -13.19 -3.85
N ASP A 99 0.30 -12.63 -2.67
CA ASP A 99 -0.55 -11.58 -2.08
C ASP A 99 -0.49 -10.29 -2.93
N TYR A 100 0.68 -10.02 -3.52
CA TYR A 100 0.87 -8.91 -4.46
C TYR A 100 0.12 -9.12 -5.77
N GLN A 101 0.19 -10.32 -6.36
CA GLN A 101 -0.55 -10.68 -7.58
C GLN A 101 -2.07 -10.61 -7.37
N ASP A 102 -2.56 -11.08 -6.22
CA ASP A 102 -3.99 -10.97 -5.87
C ASP A 102 -4.45 -9.51 -5.83
N LEU A 103 -3.59 -8.60 -5.35
CA LEU A 103 -3.87 -7.16 -5.38
C LEU A 103 -3.87 -6.61 -6.81
N GLN A 104 -2.90 -6.99 -7.65
CA GLN A 104 -2.83 -6.55 -9.04
C GLN A 104 -4.09 -6.96 -9.82
N VAL A 105 -4.57 -8.19 -9.63
CA VAL A 105 -5.84 -8.65 -10.22
C VAL A 105 -7.01 -7.79 -9.75
N GLN A 106 -7.05 -7.36 -8.48
CA GLN A 106 -8.10 -6.45 -8.04
C GLN A 106 -7.98 -5.07 -8.69
N LEU A 107 -6.77 -4.53 -8.83
CA LEU A 107 -6.51 -3.24 -9.47
C LEU A 107 -6.93 -3.23 -10.95
N ASP A 108 -6.68 -4.31 -11.68
CA ASP A 108 -7.08 -4.47 -13.09
C ASP A 108 -8.61 -4.52 -13.27
N ASN A 109 -9.35 -4.79 -12.19
CA ASN A 109 -10.80 -4.89 -12.15
C ASN A 109 -11.49 -3.66 -11.52
N LEU A 110 -10.76 -2.59 -11.22
CA LEU A 110 -11.33 -1.32 -10.75
C LEU A 110 -11.97 -0.56 -11.93
#